data_AF-A0A535LK13-F1
#
_entry.id   AF-A0A535LK13-F1
#
_cell.length_a   1.000
_cell.length_b   1.000
_cell.length_c   1.000
_cell.angle_alpha   90.00
_cell.angle_beta   90.00
_cell.angle_gamma   90.00
#
_symmetry.space_group_name_H-M   'P 1'
#
loop_
_entity.id
_entity.type
_entity.pdbx_description
1 polymer ?
#
loop_
_entity_poly.entity_id
_entity_poly.type
_entity_poly.pdbx_seq_one_letter_code
_entity_poly.pdbx_strand_id
1 'polypeptide(L)'
;MTGVLFVLITTFLASAVEAIEMVTIVLGVGATRGWRATLVGAVAGFAVLAVVVVVAGIALSQVPIGPLRLIVGALLLVFGLQWFRKGVMRVAARGLAGIGMHPEDEPPEWDGVGFDWTAFVLAFKAVVLEGLEVAFIVVSFGANAGQMGVAVVGGVSAVVIIGGVGVVLQRLVTRIPRSLLQLVVGILLTTFGTFWSLEGLGIEWPGGDASILGLLVLYLATAGTYITIERRRALGFSPGV
;
A
#
# COMPACT_ATOMS: atom_id res chain seq x y z
N MET A 1 -5.86 21.90 14.53
CA MET A 1 -6.95 21.02 14.04
C MET A 1 -6.74 20.50 12.61
N THR A 2 -5.85 21.08 11.79
CA THR A 2 -5.63 20.70 10.38
C THR A 2 -4.79 19.44 10.14
N GLY A 3 -3.98 18.99 11.11
CA GLY A 3 -3.12 17.80 10.95
C GLY A 3 -3.80 16.45 11.22
N VAL A 4 -4.79 16.40 12.11
CA VAL A 4 -5.44 15.14 12.55
C VAL A 4 -6.18 14.47 11.41
N LEU A 5 -7.03 15.23 10.71
CA LEU A 5 -7.81 14.72 9.59
C LEU A 5 -6.88 14.23 8.47
N PHE A 6 -5.78 14.94 8.24
CA PHE A 6 -4.80 14.56 7.24
C PHE A 6 -4.13 13.23 7.58
N VAL A 7 -3.61 13.07 8.80
CA VAL A 7 -3.00 11.80 9.27
C VAL A 7 -4.00 10.66 9.17
N LEU A 8 -5.24 10.88 9.58
CA LEU A 8 -6.29 9.87 9.51
C LEU A 8 -6.56 9.44 8.07
N ILE A 9 -6.78 10.39 7.16
CA ILE A 9 -7.09 10.10 5.75
C ILE A 9 -5.90 9.44 5.06
N THR A 10 -4.68 9.95 5.26
CA THR A 10 -3.49 9.40 4.59
C THR A 10 -3.20 7.98 5.06
N THR A 11 -3.22 7.73 6.37
CA THR A 11 -3.02 6.38 6.91
C THR A 11 -4.15 5.45 6.50
N PHE A 12 -5.41 5.89 6.55
CA PHE A 12 -6.54 5.09 6.08
C PHE A 12 -6.39 4.71 4.61
N LEU A 13 -6.17 5.67 3.71
CA LEU A 13 -6.10 5.42 2.27
C LEU A 13 -4.89 4.56 1.90
N ALA A 14 -3.73 4.80 2.52
CA ALA A 14 -2.54 3.99 2.29
C ALA A 14 -2.74 2.55 2.81
N SER A 15 -3.22 2.39 4.05
CA SER A 15 -3.51 1.06 4.61
C SER A 15 -4.67 0.35 3.91
N ALA A 16 -5.59 1.07 3.28
CA ALA A 16 -6.68 0.47 2.51
C ALA A 16 -6.16 -0.27 1.28
N VAL A 17 -5.08 0.17 0.66
CA VAL A 17 -4.48 -0.52 -0.49
C VAL A 17 -3.93 -1.88 -0.07
N GLU A 18 -3.13 -1.90 0.99
CA GLU A 18 -2.57 -3.16 1.51
C GLU A 18 -3.67 -4.07 2.07
N ALA A 19 -4.71 -3.50 2.70
CA ALA A 19 -5.87 -4.27 3.13
C ALA A 19 -6.62 -4.90 1.94
N ILE A 20 -6.73 -4.19 0.80
CA ILE A 20 -7.35 -4.73 -0.43
C ILE A 20 -6.51 -5.89 -0.97
N GLU A 21 -5.18 -5.75 -1.01
CA GLU A 21 -4.28 -6.80 -1.48
C GLU A 21 -4.38 -8.05 -0.59
N MET A 22 -4.30 -7.86 0.73
CA MET A 22 -4.48 -8.90 1.75
C MET A 22 -5.81 -9.65 1.56
N VAL A 23 -6.92 -8.90 1.51
CA VAL A 23 -8.27 -9.45 1.37
C VAL A 23 -8.42 -10.19 0.04
N THR A 24 -7.89 -9.64 -1.05
CA THR A 24 -7.97 -10.27 -2.38
C THR A 24 -7.26 -11.63 -2.39
N ILE A 25 -6.08 -11.73 -1.78
CA ILE A 25 -5.34 -13.00 -1.72
C ILE A 25 -6.09 -14.00 -0.83
N VAL A 26 -6.51 -13.59 0.37
CA VAL A 26 -7.23 -14.49 1.29
C VAL A 26 -8.54 -14.99 0.68
N LEU A 27 -9.32 -14.13 0.03
CA LEU A 27 -10.56 -14.51 -0.64
C LEU A 27 -10.31 -15.39 -1.87
N GLY A 28 -9.26 -15.12 -2.64
CA GLY A 28 -8.87 -15.95 -3.79
C GLY A 28 -8.47 -17.36 -3.36
N VAL A 29 -7.58 -17.48 -2.38
CA VAL A 29 -7.14 -18.76 -1.82
C VAL A 29 -8.30 -19.51 -1.17
N GLY A 30 -9.17 -18.81 -0.43
CA GLY A 30 -10.35 -19.40 0.18
C GLY A 30 -11.35 -19.96 -0.82
N ALA A 31 -11.52 -19.29 -1.96
CA ALA A 31 -12.41 -19.71 -3.04
C ALA A 31 -11.87 -20.94 -3.81
N THR A 32 -10.56 -21.00 -4.09
CA THR A 32 -9.98 -22.07 -4.94
C THR A 32 -9.45 -23.27 -4.16
N ARG A 33 -9.06 -23.08 -2.89
CA ARG A 33 -8.39 -24.13 -2.07
C ARG A 33 -9.07 -24.40 -0.73
N GLY A 34 -10.20 -23.73 -0.47
CA GLY A 34 -11.07 -23.99 0.68
C GLY A 34 -10.79 -23.11 1.90
N TRP A 35 -11.88 -22.81 2.62
CA TRP A 35 -11.89 -21.79 3.67
C TRP A 35 -11.23 -22.22 4.98
N ARG A 36 -11.21 -23.52 5.30
CA ARG A 36 -10.75 -24.00 6.62
C ARG A 36 -9.28 -23.68 6.85
N ALA A 37 -8.41 -24.09 5.93
CA ALA A 37 -6.97 -23.84 6.03
C ALA A 37 -6.63 -22.35 5.81
N THR A 38 -7.33 -21.70 4.89
CA THR A 38 -7.18 -20.26 4.58
C THR A 38 -7.46 -19.38 5.80
N LEU A 39 -8.59 -19.59 6.49
CA LEU A 39 -8.95 -18.80 7.68
C LEU A 39 -8.01 -19.05 8.85
N VAL A 40 -7.57 -20.30 9.05
CA VAL A 40 -6.58 -20.64 10.09
C VAL A 40 -5.24 -19.95 9.78
N GLY A 41 -4.82 -19.92 8.51
CA GLY A 41 -3.63 -19.18 8.07
C GLY A 41 -3.74 -17.69 8.30
N ALA A 42 -4.87 -17.08 7.94
CA ALA A 42 -5.11 -15.66 8.14
C ALA A 42 -5.11 -15.27 9.63
N VAL A 43 -5.81 -16.02 10.48
CA VAL A 43 -5.84 -15.78 11.93
C VAL A 43 -4.45 -15.95 12.55
N ALA A 44 -3.73 -17.00 12.19
CA ALA A 44 -2.35 -17.20 12.64
C ALA A 44 -1.43 -16.05 12.19
N GLY A 45 -1.63 -15.55 10.96
CA GLY A 45 -0.90 -14.40 10.43
C GLY A 45 -1.15 -13.14 11.24
N PHE A 46 -2.41 -12.82 11.56
CA PHE A 46 -2.76 -11.67 12.39
C PHE A 46 -2.19 -11.80 13.81
N ALA A 47 -2.20 -12.99 14.40
CA ALA A 47 -1.63 -13.23 15.72
C ALA A 47 -0.11 -12.98 15.73
N VAL A 48 0.62 -13.51 14.75
CA VAL A 48 2.07 -13.28 14.61
C VAL A 48 2.35 -11.80 14.33
N LEU A 49 1.59 -11.18 13.43
CA LEU A 49 1.74 -9.76 13.13
C LEU A 49 1.55 -8.89 14.36
N ALA A 50 0.53 -9.17 15.19
CA ALA A 50 0.31 -8.43 16.43
C ALA A 50 1.52 -8.50 17.37
N VAL A 51 2.12 -9.69 17.52
CA VAL A 51 3.35 -9.86 18.30
C VAL A 51 4.50 -9.06 17.70
N VAL A 52 4.72 -9.15 16.38
CA VAL A 52 5.78 -8.42 15.68
C VAL A 52 5.61 -6.91 15.86
N VAL A 53 4.40 -6.38 15.67
CA VAL A 53 4.11 -4.95 15.81
C VAL A 53 4.36 -4.45 17.24
N VAL A 54 3.95 -5.22 18.26
CA VAL A 54 4.21 -4.85 19.66
C VAL A 54 5.71 -4.83 19.95
N VAL A 55 6.44 -5.89 19.57
CA VAL A 55 7.88 -5.99 19.81
C VAL A 55 8.64 -4.88 19.06
N ALA A 56 8.32 -4.67 17.78
CA ALA A 56 8.92 -3.63 16.97
C ALA A 56 8.58 -2.22 17.50
N GLY A 57 7.35 -2.00 17.95
CA GLY A 57 6.93 -0.73 18.55
C GLY A 57 7.72 -0.39 19.81
N ILE A 58 7.93 -1.36 20.71
CA ILE A 58 8.77 -1.19 21.90
C ILE A 58 10.22 -0.88 21.52
N ALA A 59 10.77 -1.60 20.53
CA ALA A 59 12.14 -1.38 20.08
C ALA A 59 12.32 0.02 19.44
N LEU A 60 11.36 0.45 18.63
CA LEU A 60 11.38 1.73 17.93
C LEU A 60 11.16 2.93 18.86
N SER A 61 10.45 2.77 19.99
CA SER A 61 10.24 3.87 20.95
C SER A 61 11.54 4.34 21.63
N GLN A 62 12.62 3.56 21.52
CA GLN A 62 13.94 3.90 22.06
C GLN A 62 14.79 4.69 21.05
N VAL A 63 14.34 4.85 19.81
CA VAL A 63 15.10 5.48 18.72
C VAL A 63 14.72 6.95 18.58
N PRO A 64 15.68 7.90 18.54
CA PRO A 64 15.39 9.30 18.31
C PRO A 64 14.68 9.55 16.96
N ILE A 65 13.71 10.47 16.96
CA ILE A 65 12.83 10.75 15.81
C ILE A 65 13.59 11.26 14.57
N GLY A 66 14.73 11.96 14.74
CA GLY A 66 15.50 12.51 13.63
C GLY A 66 16.02 11.44 12.65
N PRO A 67 16.88 10.51 13.08
CA PRO A 67 17.35 9.39 12.25
C PRO A 67 16.19 8.54 11.71
N LEU A 68 15.13 8.35 12.51
CA LEU A 68 13.95 7.59 12.09
C LEU A 68 13.25 8.28 10.91
N ARG A 69 13.07 9.61 10.95
CA ARG A 69 12.47 10.38 9.85
C ARG A 69 13.27 10.26 8.56
N LEU A 70 14.60 10.29 8.63
CA LEU A 70 15.46 10.11 7.45
C LEU A 70 15.32 8.71 6.86
N ILE A 71 15.40 7.67 7.70
CA ILE A 71 15.29 6.27 7.25
C ILE A 71 13.91 6.01 6.64
N VAL A 72 12.86 6.44 7.33
CA VAL A 72 11.47 6.30 6.86
C VAL A 72 11.27 7.08 5.57
N GLY A 73 11.71 8.34 5.51
CA GLY A 73 11.65 9.15 4.29
C GLY A 73 12.34 8.48 3.11
N ALA A 74 13.54 7.93 3.31
CA ALA A 74 14.29 7.24 2.27
C ALA A 74 13.60 5.95 1.81
N LEU A 75 13.07 5.16 2.74
CA LEU A 75 12.32 3.94 2.41
C LEU A 75 11.05 4.28 1.61
N LEU A 76 10.26 5.23 2.08
CA LEU A 76 9.06 5.71 1.37
C LEU A 76 9.40 6.23 -0.02
N LEU A 77 10.53 6.93 -0.16
CA LEU A 77 10.98 7.45 -1.44
C LEU A 77 11.33 6.30 -2.39
N VAL A 78 12.12 5.31 -1.94
CA VAL A 78 12.52 4.16 -2.77
C VAL A 78 11.32 3.32 -3.19
N PHE A 79 10.47 2.93 -2.24
CA PHE A 79 9.26 2.15 -2.53
C PHE A 79 8.27 2.96 -3.38
N GLY A 80 8.07 4.23 -3.03
CA GLY A 80 7.24 5.16 -3.77
C GLY A 80 7.69 5.29 -5.21
N LEU A 81 8.99 5.47 -5.48
CA LEU A 81 9.53 5.55 -6.85
C LEU A 81 9.29 4.26 -7.64
N GLN A 82 9.44 3.09 -7.02
CA GLN A 82 9.16 1.81 -7.67
C GLN A 82 7.67 1.68 -8.05
N TRP A 83 6.79 2.06 -7.12
CA TRP A 83 5.34 2.01 -7.32
C TRP A 83 4.88 3.08 -8.31
N PHE A 84 5.41 4.29 -8.22
CA PHE A 84 5.17 5.40 -9.15
C PHE A 84 5.50 4.98 -10.58
N ARG A 85 6.70 4.40 -10.80
CA ARG A 85 7.10 3.88 -12.11
C ARG A 85 6.14 2.80 -12.60
N LYS A 86 5.81 1.81 -11.76
CA LYS A 86 4.89 0.71 -12.12
C LYS A 86 3.48 1.24 -12.43
N GLY A 87 2.96 2.17 -11.63
CA GLY A 87 1.66 2.80 -11.79
C GLY A 87 1.56 3.59 -13.09
N VAL A 88 2.55 4.45 -13.37
CA VAL A 88 2.66 5.22 -14.62
C VAL A 88 2.63 4.30 -15.84
N MET A 89 3.47 3.25 -15.85
CA MET A 89 3.52 2.31 -16.98
C MET A 89 2.21 1.54 -17.18
N ARG A 90 1.58 1.08 -16.10
CA ARG A 90 0.30 0.35 -16.20
C ARG A 90 -0.85 1.24 -16.67
N VAL A 91 -0.94 2.47 -16.14
CA VAL A 91 -1.98 3.43 -16.54
C VAL A 91 -1.79 3.90 -17.98
N ALA A 92 -0.53 4.05 -18.42
CA ALA A 92 -0.20 4.33 -19.81
C ALA A 92 -0.67 3.21 -20.73
N ALA A 93 -0.31 1.96 -20.41
CA ALA A 93 -0.59 0.81 -21.27
C ALA A 93 -2.07 0.40 -21.32
N ARG A 94 -2.80 0.46 -20.19
CA ARG A 94 -4.13 -0.16 -20.06
C ARG A 94 -5.21 0.77 -19.50
N GLY A 95 -4.90 2.05 -19.30
CA GLY A 95 -5.84 2.99 -18.71
C GLY A 95 -5.93 2.95 -17.19
N LEU A 96 -6.77 3.84 -16.65
CA LEU A 96 -6.98 3.96 -15.20
C LEU A 96 -7.68 2.74 -14.60
N ALA A 97 -8.35 1.91 -15.41
CA ALA A 97 -9.07 0.73 -14.95
C ALA A 97 -8.13 -0.45 -14.59
N GLY A 98 -6.98 -0.60 -15.26
CA GLY A 98 -6.00 -1.64 -14.92
C GLY A 98 -6.48 -3.09 -15.09
N ILE A 99 -5.59 -4.04 -14.82
CA ILE A 99 -5.77 -5.50 -15.03
C ILE A 99 -6.96 -6.04 -14.24
N GLY A 100 -7.93 -6.64 -14.93
CA GLY A 100 -8.84 -7.62 -14.30
C GLY A 100 -8.08 -8.93 -14.10
N MET A 101 -8.23 -9.53 -12.93
CA MET A 101 -7.59 -10.79 -12.50
C MET A 101 -7.51 -11.78 -13.67
N HIS A 102 -6.30 -12.18 -14.09
CA HIS A 102 -6.17 -13.24 -15.06
C HIS A 102 -6.40 -14.58 -14.34
N PRO A 103 -7.20 -15.50 -14.89
CA PRO A 103 -7.43 -16.83 -14.30
C PRO A 103 -6.15 -17.61 -14.02
N GLU A 104 -5.03 -17.21 -14.62
CA GLU A 104 -3.72 -17.88 -14.57
C GLU A 104 -2.94 -17.59 -13.27
N ASP A 105 -3.31 -16.53 -12.54
CA ASP A 105 -2.75 -16.21 -11.21
C ASP A 105 -3.52 -16.90 -10.07
N GLU A 106 -4.62 -17.60 -10.40
CA GLU A 106 -5.36 -18.38 -9.42
C GLU A 106 -4.53 -19.61 -9.02
N PRO A 107 -4.27 -19.80 -7.71
CA PRO A 107 -3.53 -20.97 -7.28
C PRO A 107 -4.32 -22.22 -7.65
N PRO A 108 -3.65 -23.31 -8.10
CA PRO A 108 -4.33 -24.48 -8.65
C PRO A 108 -5.40 -25.00 -7.71
N GLU A 109 -6.55 -25.41 -8.24
CA GLU A 109 -7.63 -26.00 -7.44
C GLU A 109 -7.12 -27.21 -6.66
N TRP A 110 -7.63 -27.36 -5.44
CA TRP A 110 -7.23 -28.44 -4.55
C TRP A 110 -8.39 -29.40 -4.30
N ASP A 111 -8.29 -30.60 -4.88
CA ASP A 111 -9.27 -31.68 -4.75
C ASP A 111 -8.93 -32.70 -3.65
N GLY A 112 -7.92 -32.42 -2.83
CA GLY A 112 -7.41 -33.34 -1.82
C GLY A 112 -8.30 -33.43 -0.57
N VAL A 113 -8.31 -34.59 0.09
CA VAL A 113 -8.94 -34.78 1.39
C VAL A 113 -7.92 -34.45 2.48
N GLY A 114 -8.15 -33.42 3.30
CA GLY A 114 -7.28 -33.12 4.45
C GLY A 114 -7.23 -31.65 4.87
N PHE A 115 -6.09 -31.21 5.38
CA PHE A 115 -5.79 -29.79 5.64
C PHE A 115 -4.81 -29.29 4.57
N ASP A 116 -5.17 -28.24 3.84
CA ASP A 116 -4.31 -27.68 2.82
C ASP A 116 -3.27 -26.72 3.40
N TRP A 117 -2.06 -27.23 3.63
CA TRP A 117 -0.92 -26.43 4.06
C TRP A 117 -0.54 -25.32 3.08
N THR A 118 -0.82 -25.49 1.79
CA THR A 118 -0.54 -24.46 0.77
C THR A 118 -1.48 -23.27 0.98
N ALA A 119 -2.78 -23.54 1.13
CA ALA A 119 -3.77 -22.50 1.43
C ALA A 119 -3.46 -21.78 2.76
N PHE A 120 -3.05 -22.53 3.79
CA PHE A 120 -2.59 -21.96 5.05
C PHE A 120 -1.40 -21.01 4.85
N VAL A 121 -0.33 -21.46 4.18
CA VAL A 121 0.90 -20.66 4.00
C VAL A 121 0.65 -19.43 3.13
N LEU A 122 -0.14 -19.54 2.06
CA LEU A 122 -0.48 -18.39 1.22
C LEU A 122 -1.26 -17.33 2.02
N ALA A 123 -2.31 -17.73 2.73
CA ALA A 123 -3.11 -16.82 3.54
C ALA A 123 -2.31 -16.21 4.70
N PHE A 124 -1.49 -17.02 5.37
CA PHE A 124 -0.57 -16.57 6.43
C PHE A 124 0.40 -15.51 5.90
N LYS A 125 1.08 -15.78 4.79
CA LYS A 125 2.04 -14.85 4.18
C LYS A 125 1.35 -13.57 3.73
N ALA A 126 0.17 -13.67 3.11
CA ALA A 126 -0.59 -12.51 2.72
C ALA A 126 -0.89 -11.61 3.93
N VAL A 127 -1.41 -12.16 5.02
CA VAL A 127 -1.72 -11.35 6.22
C VAL A 127 -0.45 -10.76 6.84
N VAL A 128 0.62 -11.53 6.96
CA VAL A 128 1.86 -11.05 7.59
C VAL A 128 2.55 -9.98 6.74
N LEU A 129 2.68 -10.19 5.43
CA LEU A 129 3.39 -9.26 4.55
C LEU A 129 2.62 -7.95 4.39
N GLU A 130 1.37 -8.04 3.93
CA GLU A 130 0.53 -6.86 3.71
C GLU A 130 0.24 -6.13 5.04
N GLY A 131 0.04 -6.88 6.13
CA GLY A 131 -0.18 -6.30 7.44
C GLY A 131 1.06 -5.64 8.05
N LEU A 132 2.26 -6.11 7.72
CA LEU A 132 3.50 -5.44 8.10
C LEU A 132 3.65 -4.11 7.35
N GLU A 133 3.27 -4.05 6.07
CA GLU A 133 3.24 -2.80 5.31
C GLU A 133 2.26 -1.79 5.91
N VAL A 134 1.06 -2.24 6.32
CA VAL A 134 0.12 -1.42 7.11
C VAL A 134 0.78 -0.89 8.38
N ALA A 135 1.49 -1.74 9.13
CA ALA A 135 2.18 -1.32 10.34
C ALA A 135 3.27 -0.27 10.06
N PHE A 136 4.04 -0.44 8.97
CA PHE A 136 5.04 0.55 8.56
C PHE A 136 4.42 1.89 8.19
N ILE A 137 3.31 1.89 7.44
CA ILE A 137 2.54 3.11 7.12
C ILE A 137 2.13 3.81 8.42
N VAL A 138 1.47 3.07 9.33
CA VAL A 138 0.94 3.60 10.59
C VAL A 138 2.05 4.18 11.46
N VAL A 139 3.18 3.49 11.60
CA VAL A 139 4.35 4.00 12.34
C VAL A 139 4.95 5.22 11.65
N SER A 140 5.12 5.19 10.33
CA SER A 140 5.74 6.27 9.56
C SER A 140 4.95 7.57 9.69
N PHE A 141 3.65 7.55 9.41
CA PHE A 141 2.81 8.74 9.50
C PHE A 141 2.51 9.11 10.96
N GLY A 142 2.28 8.13 11.84
CA GLY A 142 1.95 8.34 13.24
C GLY A 142 3.08 8.93 14.06
N ALA A 143 4.29 8.36 13.94
CA ALA A 143 5.47 8.88 14.62
C ALA A 143 5.86 10.26 14.08
N ASN A 144 5.78 10.46 12.75
CA ASN A 144 6.16 11.72 12.14
C ASN A 144 5.23 12.88 12.52
N ALA A 145 3.92 12.63 12.60
CA ALA A 145 2.95 13.66 12.97
C ALA A 145 2.78 13.82 14.49
N GLY A 146 3.51 13.06 15.31
CA GLY A 146 3.31 12.99 16.77
C GLY A 146 1.91 12.49 17.16
N GLN A 147 1.23 11.78 16.28
CA GLN A 147 -0.20 11.43 16.37
C GLN A 147 -0.40 9.93 16.15
N MET A 148 0.33 9.12 16.91
CA MET A 148 0.32 7.66 16.79
C MET A 148 -1.10 7.07 16.94
N GLY A 149 -1.88 7.57 17.90
CA GLY A 149 -3.26 7.11 18.10
C GLY A 149 -4.16 7.32 16.87
N VAL A 150 -4.03 8.47 16.20
CA VAL A 150 -4.81 8.79 15.00
C VAL A 150 -4.42 7.89 13.83
N ALA A 151 -3.12 7.67 13.64
CA ALA A 151 -2.59 6.78 12.61
C ALA A 151 -3.04 5.32 12.82
N VAL A 152 -3.02 4.84 14.07
CA VAL A 152 -3.52 3.50 14.42
C VAL A 152 -5.00 3.38 14.08
N VAL A 153 -5.82 4.38 14.43
CA VAL A 153 -7.25 4.38 14.07
C VAL A 153 -7.44 4.33 12.55
N GLY A 154 -6.66 5.11 11.79
CA GLY A 154 -6.70 5.11 10.32
C GLY A 154 -6.36 3.74 9.74
N GLY A 155 -5.24 3.14 10.15
CA GLY A 155 -4.82 1.82 9.66
C GLY A 155 -5.75 0.68 10.07
N VAL A 156 -6.18 0.62 11.33
CA VAL A 156 -7.08 -0.43 11.83
C VAL A 156 -8.46 -0.30 11.18
N SER A 157 -8.99 0.91 11.06
CA SER A 157 -10.28 1.11 10.38
C SER A 157 -10.22 0.72 8.91
N ALA A 158 -9.10 0.95 8.21
CA ALA A 158 -8.91 0.44 6.85
C ALA A 158 -8.98 -1.08 6.79
N VAL A 159 -8.24 -1.80 7.65
CA VAL A 159 -8.27 -3.27 7.68
C VAL A 159 -9.67 -3.81 8.00
N VAL A 160 -10.37 -3.22 8.97
CA VAL A 160 -11.72 -3.66 9.37
C VAL A 160 -12.75 -3.37 8.27
N ILE A 161 -12.77 -2.15 7.73
CA ILE A 161 -13.75 -1.74 6.71
C ILE A 161 -13.52 -2.52 5.42
N ILE A 162 -12.28 -2.60 4.94
CA ILE A 162 -11.95 -3.32 3.71
C ILE A 162 -12.15 -4.83 3.90
N GLY A 163 -11.79 -5.39 5.06
CA GLY A 163 -12.07 -6.78 5.41
C GLY A 163 -13.56 -7.10 5.36
N GLY A 164 -14.39 -6.27 6.01
CA GLY A 164 -15.85 -6.42 5.98
C GLY A 164 -16.43 -6.28 4.58
N VAL A 165 -15.99 -5.28 3.81
CA VAL A 165 -16.40 -5.07 2.41
C VAL A 165 -15.98 -6.26 1.54
N GLY A 166 -14.79 -6.83 1.74
CA GLY A 166 -14.32 -8.00 1.02
C GLY A 166 -15.20 -9.23 1.20
N VAL A 167 -15.64 -9.48 2.43
CA VAL A 167 -16.55 -10.59 2.74
C VAL A 167 -17.90 -10.42 2.03
N VAL A 168 -18.43 -9.19 1.97
CA VAL A 168 -19.77 -8.92 1.39
C VAL A 168 -19.72 -8.76 -0.14
N LEU A 169 -18.64 -8.17 -0.66
CA LEU A 169 -18.55 -7.66 -2.03
C LEU A 169 -17.30 -8.17 -2.76
N GLN A 170 -16.99 -9.47 -2.60
CA GLN A 170 -15.84 -10.15 -3.24
C GLN A 170 -15.73 -9.86 -4.75
N ARG A 171 -16.85 -9.70 -5.46
CA ARG A 171 -16.89 -9.36 -6.90
C ARG A 171 -16.56 -7.89 -7.24
N LEU A 172 -16.67 -6.97 -6.27
CA LEU A 172 -16.34 -5.54 -6.46
C LEU A 172 -14.88 -5.26 -6.08
N VAL A 173 -14.34 -5.95 -5.07
CA VAL A 173 -12.93 -5.80 -4.68
C VAL A 173 -12.00 -6.21 -5.82
N THR A 174 -12.34 -7.28 -6.55
CA THR A 174 -11.61 -7.69 -7.76
C THR A 174 -11.73 -6.74 -8.94
N ARG A 175 -12.65 -5.77 -8.88
CA ARG A 175 -12.81 -4.70 -9.88
C ARG A 175 -12.10 -3.41 -9.50
N ILE A 176 -11.45 -3.35 -8.33
CA ILE A 176 -10.73 -2.16 -7.93
C ILE A 176 -9.53 -1.99 -8.87
N PRO A 177 -9.40 -0.82 -9.54
CA PRO A 177 -8.35 -0.60 -10.50
C PRO A 177 -6.97 -0.58 -9.83
N ARG A 178 -6.28 -1.72 -9.80
CA ARG A 178 -4.93 -1.84 -9.21
C ARG A 178 -3.93 -0.88 -9.84
N SER A 179 -4.09 -0.52 -11.11
CA SER A 179 -3.21 0.46 -11.77
C SER A 179 -3.37 1.87 -11.20
N LEU A 180 -4.61 2.29 -10.93
CA LEU A 180 -4.89 3.59 -10.31
C LEU A 180 -4.39 3.61 -8.87
N LEU A 181 -4.64 2.56 -8.09
CA LEU A 181 -4.17 2.47 -6.71
C LEU A 181 -2.65 2.60 -6.64
N GLN A 182 -1.92 1.85 -7.47
CA GLN A 182 -0.47 1.92 -7.46
C GLN A 182 0.09 3.25 -7.94
N LEU A 183 -0.61 3.92 -8.87
CA LEU A 183 -0.24 5.26 -9.28
C LEU A 183 -0.44 6.26 -8.13
N VAL A 184 -1.62 6.24 -7.49
CA VAL A 184 -1.95 7.15 -6.38
C VAL A 184 -1.02 6.91 -5.19
N VAL A 185 -0.86 5.65 -4.76
CA VAL A 185 0.04 5.29 -3.66
C VAL A 185 1.47 5.64 -4.02
N GLY A 186 1.93 5.31 -5.23
CA GLY A 186 3.26 5.69 -5.70
C GLY A 186 3.49 7.21 -5.61
N ILE A 187 2.55 8.02 -6.08
CA ILE A 187 2.61 9.48 -5.99
C ILE A 187 2.69 9.94 -4.53
N LEU A 188 1.83 9.42 -3.65
CA LEU A 188 1.80 9.81 -2.25
C LEU A 188 3.10 9.42 -1.53
N LEU A 189 3.56 8.17 -1.67
CA LEU A 189 4.80 7.69 -1.07
C LEU A 189 6.02 8.48 -1.57
N THR A 190 6.11 8.78 -2.87
CA THR A 190 7.21 9.60 -3.40
C THR A 190 7.11 11.04 -2.88
N THR A 191 5.91 11.61 -2.77
CA THR A 191 5.70 12.96 -2.22
C THR A 191 6.20 13.06 -0.78
N PHE A 192 5.73 12.18 0.10
CA PHE A 192 6.14 12.17 1.52
C PHE A 192 7.59 11.72 1.70
N GLY A 193 8.04 10.74 0.92
CA GLY A 193 9.41 10.25 0.96
C GLY A 193 10.42 11.35 0.62
N THR A 194 10.15 12.15 -0.43
CA THR A 194 11.00 13.29 -0.78
C THR A 194 10.99 14.35 0.31
N PHE A 195 9.80 14.71 0.82
CA PHE A 195 9.67 15.71 1.87
C PHE A 195 10.44 15.32 3.14
N TRP A 196 10.23 14.10 3.66
CA TRP A 196 10.86 13.64 4.90
C TRP A 196 12.32 13.24 4.76
N SER A 197 12.76 12.79 3.58
CA SER A 197 14.20 12.57 3.35
C SER A 197 14.97 13.88 3.51
N LEU A 198 14.44 14.97 2.98
CA LEU A 198 15.08 16.29 3.05
C LEU A 198 14.98 16.90 4.46
N GLU A 199 13.84 16.81 5.14
CA GLU A 199 13.74 17.23 6.55
C GLU A 199 14.63 16.39 7.49
N GLY A 200 14.76 15.08 7.22
CA GLY A 200 15.62 14.18 7.98
C GLY A 200 17.12 14.51 7.83
N LEU A 201 17.50 15.20 6.76
CA LEU A 201 18.84 15.77 6.55
C LEU A 201 19.01 17.16 7.21
N GLY A 202 17.98 17.67 7.89
CA GLY A 202 17.98 19.00 8.49
C GLY A 202 17.72 20.15 7.49
N ILE A 203 17.23 19.84 6.28
CA ILE A 203 16.91 20.85 5.28
C ILE A 203 15.48 21.34 5.53
N GLU A 204 15.34 22.65 5.74
CA GLU A 204 14.04 23.30 5.90
C GLU A 204 13.39 23.56 4.54
N TRP A 205 12.10 23.22 4.43
CA TRP A 205 11.36 23.45 3.20
C TRP A 205 10.79 24.88 3.13
N PRO A 206 10.86 25.56 1.96
CA PRO A 206 10.20 26.83 1.77
C PRO A 206 8.68 26.66 1.87
N GLY A 207 8.09 27.21 2.93
CA GLY A 207 6.66 27.06 3.24
C GLY A 207 6.30 25.89 4.17
N GLY A 208 7.29 25.19 4.73
CA GLY A 208 7.09 24.08 5.66
C GLY A 208 6.19 22.98 5.08
N ASP A 209 5.16 22.58 5.80
CA ASP A 209 4.24 21.52 5.37
C ASP A 209 3.51 21.83 4.05
N ALA A 210 3.37 23.12 3.67
CA ALA A 210 2.74 23.49 2.41
C ALA A 210 3.51 22.98 1.18
N SER A 211 4.81 22.71 1.32
CA SER A 211 5.65 22.17 0.27
C SER A 211 5.23 20.76 -0.15
N ILE A 212 4.53 20.02 0.71
CA ILE A 212 3.93 18.71 0.38
C ILE A 212 2.93 18.86 -0.77
N LEU A 213 2.11 19.92 -0.79
CA LEU A 213 1.18 20.17 -1.89
C LEU A 213 1.92 20.51 -3.19
N GLY A 214 3.02 21.27 -3.11
CA GLY A 214 3.87 21.57 -4.25
C GLY A 214 4.49 20.30 -4.85
N LEU A 215 5.04 19.43 -4.00
CA LEU A 215 5.57 18.12 -4.39
C LEU A 215 4.49 17.21 -4.97
N LEU A 216 3.29 17.21 -4.39
CA LEU A 216 2.15 16.43 -4.90
C LEU A 216 1.79 16.86 -6.32
N VAL A 217 1.68 18.17 -6.56
CA VAL A 217 1.41 18.73 -7.89
C VAL A 217 2.54 18.37 -8.87
N LEU A 218 3.80 18.45 -8.43
CA LEU A 218 4.97 18.07 -9.23
C LEU A 218 4.89 16.60 -9.66
N TYR A 219 4.61 15.68 -8.73
CA TYR A 219 4.54 14.25 -9.04
C TYR A 219 3.29 13.89 -9.87
N LEU A 220 2.16 14.57 -9.66
CA LEU A 220 0.98 14.44 -10.53
C LEU A 220 1.27 14.89 -11.96
N ALA A 221 1.92 16.05 -12.12
CA ALA A 221 2.33 16.56 -13.43
C ALA A 221 3.33 15.62 -14.11
N THR A 222 4.32 15.14 -13.35
CA THR A 222 5.30 14.16 -13.82
C THR A 222 4.62 12.88 -14.29
N ALA A 223 3.71 12.31 -13.49
CA ALA A 223 2.94 11.13 -13.86
C ALA A 223 2.13 11.37 -15.15
N GLY A 224 1.41 12.49 -15.24
CA GLY A 224 0.62 12.84 -16.42
C GLY A 224 1.47 12.97 -17.69
N THR A 225 2.63 13.61 -17.59
CA THR A 225 3.57 13.76 -18.71
C THR A 225 4.10 12.40 -19.16
N TYR A 226 4.60 11.56 -18.24
CA TYR A 226 5.10 10.22 -18.60
C TYR A 226 4.01 9.32 -19.17
N ILE A 227 2.80 9.33 -18.60
CA ILE A 227 1.65 8.58 -19.14
C ILE A 227 1.34 9.02 -20.57
N THR A 228 1.37 10.33 -20.83
CA THR A 228 1.07 10.89 -22.15
C THR A 228 2.14 10.53 -23.17
N ILE A 229 3.43 10.65 -22.81
CA ILE A 229 4.56 10.27 -23.67
C ILE A 229 4.48 8.78 -24.02
N GLU A 230 4.29 7.93 -23.02
CA GLU A 230 4.30 6.49 -23.22
C GLU A 230 3.09 6.01 -24.03
N ARG A 231 1.91 6.63 -23.85
CA ARG A 231 0.74 6.40 -24.72
C ARG A 231 1.01 6.80 -26.16
N ARG A 232 1.69 7.92 -26.40
CA ARG A 232 2.04 8.37 -27.76
C ARG A 232 3.03 7.42 -28.43
N ARG A 233 3.98 6.87 -27.67
CA ARG A 233 4.91 5.83 -28.15
C ARG A 233 4.18 4.52 -28.45
N ALA A 234 3.29 4.06 -27.57
CA ALA A 234 2.53 2.82 -27.75
C ALA A 234 1.49 2.91 -28.88
N LEU A 235 0.93 4.09 -29.14
CA LEU A 235 0.00 4.35 -30.25
C LEU A 235 0.69 4.62 -31.59
N GLY A 236 2.03 4.49 -31.67
CA GLY A 236 2.73 4.55 -32.95
C GLY A 236 2.79 5.93 -33.61
N PHE A 237 2.73 7.03 -32.86
CA PHE A 237 3.15 8.34 -33.40
C PHE A 237 4.68 8.41 -33.43
N SER A 238 5.29 7.62 -34.30
CA SER A 238 6.63 7.93 -34.81
C SER A 238 6.44 9.08 -35.80
N PRO A 239 6.94 10.30 -35.55
CA PRO A 239 7.07 11.26 -36.64
C PRO A 239 8.08 10.63 -37.60
N GLY A 240 7.60 10.26 -38.79
CA GLY A 240 8.46 9.73 -39.84
C GLY A 240 9.63 10.68 -40.07
N VAL A 241 10.84 10.15 -39.92
CA VAL A 241 12.06 10.71 -40.48
C VAL A 241 12.43 9.84 -41.66
#